data_AF-A0A151P149-F1
#
_entry.id   AF-A0A151P149-F1
#
_cell.length_a   1.000
_cell.length_b   1.000
_cell.length_c   1.000
_cell.angle_alpha   90.00
_cell.angle_beta   90.00
_cell.angle_gamma   90.00
#
_symmetry.space_group_name_H-M   'P 1'
#
loop_
_entity.id
_entity.type
_entity.pdbx_description
1 polymer ?
#
loop_
_entity_poly.entity_id
_entity_poly.type
_entity_poly.pdbx_seq_one_letter_code
_entity_poly.pdbx_strand_id
1 'polypeptide(L)'
;MPRMTKDDDPEAYIEAFERTAIQTGLDQSQWGHQLGVLVIDQAQAAYRALSREEAQDYEAVKVAILYRLEISPESHRQAFLAQKSKEARRPQGLLQSLRDSLQKWLPAGKFDRVVVLDQILLEQFLWDLEEDTQKWVQRHQLQTSEEVLCLAAAFTNSEKERGSGRGLRTPKENLVQEGERRSGPKRGSPKGVVCYRCERMGHISQRL
;
A
#
# COMPACT_ATOMS: atom_id res chain seq x y z
N MET A 1 8.08 10.05 -29.38
CA MET A 1 8.97 9.50 -28.35
C MET A 1 9.23 8.02 -28.66
N PRO A 2 10.46 7.51 -28.54
CA PRO A 2 10.75 6.09 -28.74
C PRO A 2 10.14 5.23 -27.62
N ARG A 3 9.86 3.96 -27.91
CA ARG A 3 9.37 2.97 -26.94
C ARG A 3 10.42 2.69 -25.86
N MET A 4 9.97 2.43 -24.64
CA MET A 4 10.84 2.07 -23.51
C MET A 4 11.58 0.75 -23.79
N THR A 5 12.85 0.70 -23.39
CA THR A 5 13.72 -0.47 -23.42
C THR A 5 13.96 -1.01 -22.01
N LYS A 6 14.59 -2.18 -21.89
CA LYS A 6 14.87 -2.79 -20.58
C LYS A 6 15.99 -2.09 -19.80
N ASP A 7 16.81 -1.34 -20.51
CA ASP A 7 17.96 -0.61 -19.96
C ASP A 7 17.58 0.83 -19.54
N ASP A 8 16.37 1.28 -19.88
CA ASP A 8 15.89 2.61 -19.51
C ASP A 8 15.49 2.67 -18.03
N ASP A 9 15.89 3.76 -17.37
CA ASP A 9 15.38 4.11 -16.05
C ASP A 9 13.89 4.49 -16.14
N PRO A 10 12.97 3.77 -15.46
CA PRO A 10 11.54 3.99 -15.64
C PRO A 10 11.06 5.37 -15.18
N GLU A 11 11.66 5.93 -14.12
CA GLU A 11 11.34 7.29 -13.64
C GLU A 11 11.73 8.34 -14.66
N ALA A 12 12.98 8.29 -15.14
CA ALA A 12 13.48 9.22 -16.15
C ALA A 12 12.71 9.10 -17.47
N TYR A 13 12.29 7.88 -17.84
CA TYR A 13 11.48 7.65 -19.03
C TYR A 13 10.10 8.32 -18.92
N ILE A 14 9.41 8.14 -17.78
CA ILE A 14 8.12 8.79 -17.53
C ILE A 14 8.27 10.31 -17.51
N GLU A 15 9.32 10.85 -16.89
CA GLU A 15 9.57 12.31 -16.89
C GLU A 15 9.83 12.83 -18.32
N ALA A 16 10.61 12.11 -19.12
CA ALA A 16 10.85 12.47 -20.52
C ALA A 16 9.56 12.42 -21.36
N PHE A 17 8.68 11.45 -21.07
CA PHE A 17 7.35 11.38 -21.66
C PHE A 17 6.51 12.61 -21.31
N GLU A 18 6.42 12.99 -20.03
CA GLU A 18 5.66 14.16 -19.58
C GLU A 18 6.14 15.44 -20.25
N ARG A 19 7.46 15.66 -20.27
CA ARG A 19 8.06 16.82 -20.95
C ARG A 19 7.70 16.85 -22.43
N THR A 20 7.75 15.71 -23.11
CA THR A 20 7.41 15.60 -24.53
C THR A 20 5.92 15.87 -24.77
N ALA A 21 5.06 15.32 -23.93
CA ALA A 21 3.61 15.49 -24.02
C ALA A 21 3.21 16.96 -23.83
N ILE A 22 3.82 17.66 -22.87
CA ILE A 22 3.65 19.11 -22.67
C ILE A 22 4.12 19.89 -23.90
N GLN A 23 5.32 19.60 -24.40
CA GLN A 23 5.88 20.29 -25.57
C GLN A 23 5.03 20.13 -26.83
N THR A 24 4.38 18.98 -26.98
CA THR A 24 3.56 18.65 -28.16
C THR A 24 2.09 19.05 -28.00
N GLY A 25 1.71 19.56 -26.82
CA GLY A 25 0.32 19.94 -26.53
C GLY A 25 -0.63 18.76 -26.50
N LEU A 26 -0.14 17.58 -26.11
CA LEU A 26 -0.96 16.38 -25.99
C LEU A 26 -1.97 16.55 -24.86
N ASP A 27 -3.24 16.26 -25.13
CA ASP A 27 -4.29 16.32 -24.12
C ASP A 27 -4.05 15.29 -23.00
N GLN A 28 -4.18 15.72 -21.74
CA GLN A 28 -3.84 14.92 -20.56
C GLN A 28 -4.67 13.63 -20.48
N SER A 29 -5.91 13.62 -21.01
CA SER A 29 -6.75 12.42 -21.09
C SER A 29 -6.14 11.30 -21.94
N GLN A 30 -5.24 11.64 -22.87
CA GLN A 30 -4.58 10.70 -23.75
C GLN A 30 -3.25 10.19 -23.19
N TRP A 31 -2.71 10.84 -22.15
CA TRP A 31 -1.37 10.53 -21.64
C TRP A 31 -1.29 9.10 -21.11
N GLY A 32 -2.28 8.65 -20.34
CA GLY A 32 -2.32 7.30 -19.79
C GLY A 32 -2.28 6.23 -20.89
N HIS A 33 -3.09 6.40 -21.94
CA HIS A 33 -3.10 5.48 -23.08
C HIS A 33 -1.77 5.48 -23.83
N GLN A 34 -1.21 6.66 -24.14
CA GLN A 34 0.06 6.78 -24.87
C GLN A 34 1.22 6.16 -24.07
N LEU A 35 1.29 6.44 -22.76
CA LEU A 35 2.29 5.85 -21.88
C LEU A 35 2.15 4.31 -21.87
N GLY A 36 0.94 3.78 -21.74
CA GLY A 36 0.67 2.33 -21.73
C GLY A 36 1.14 1.57 -22.99
N VAL A 37 1.15 2.24 -24.14
CA VAL A 37 1.66 1.66 -25.41
C VAL A 37 3.19 1.70 -25.46
N LEU A 38 3.79 2.72 -24.84
CA LEU A 38 5.22 2.99 -24.86
C LEU A 38 6.02 2.18 -23.82
N VAL A 39 5.41 1.84 -22.69
CA VAL A 39 6.04 0.99 -21.67
C VAL A 39 6.07 -0.49 -22.07
N ILE A 40 6.93 -1.27 -21.41
CA ILE A 40 7.16 -2.70 -21.68
C ILE A 40 7.08 -3.55 -20.41
N ASP A 41 7.11 -4.88 -20.58
CA ASP A 41 7.21 -5.89 -19.50
C ASP A 41 6.25 -5.63 -18.31
N GLN A 42 6.78 -5.47 -17.10
CA GLN A 42 6.00 -5.33 -15.87
C GLN A 42 5.18 -4.03 -15.84
N ALA A 43 5.70 -2.93 -16.40
CA ALA A 43 4.96 -1.68 -16.54
C ALA A 43 3.76 -1.84 -17.48
N GLN A 44 3.94 -2.57 -18.58
CA GLN A 44 2.85 -2.86 -19.50
C GLN A 44 1.82 -3.83 -18.89
N ALA A 45 2.26 -4.79 -18.08
CA ALA A 45 1.36 -5.64 -17.31
C ALA A 45 0.55 -4.84 -16.27
N ALA A 46 1.17 -3.84 -15.63
CA ALA A 46 0.50 -2.91 -14.71
C ALA A 46 -0.61 -2.15 -15.41
N TYR A 47 -0.30 -1.52 -16.56
CA TYR A 47 -1.29 -0.79 -17.36
C TYR A 47 -2.47 -1.67 -17.78
N ARG A 48 -2.20 -2.91 -18.23
CA ARG A 48 -3.25 -3.86 -18.66
C ARG A 48 -4.14 -4.35 -17.51
N ALA A 49 -3.68 -4.25 -16.26
CA ALA A 49 -4.46 -4.65 -15.10
C ALA A 49 -5.46 -3.58 -14.65
N LEU A 50 -5.34 -2.34 -15.15
CA LEU A 50 -6.23 -1.23 -14.82
C LEU A 50 -7.59 -1.40 -15.47
N SER A 51 -8.62 -0.90 -14.79
CA SER A 51 -9.95 -0.71 -15.37
C SER A 51 -9.93 0.35 -16.49
N ARG A 52 -11.02 0.42 -17.25
CA ARG A 52 -11.13 1.38 -18.36
C ARG A 52 -11.13 2.82 -17.85
N GLU A 53 -11.73 3.03 -16.68
CA GLU A 53 -11.83 4.32 -16.01
C GLU A 53 -10.47 4.77 -15.49
N GLU A 54 -9.72 3.88 -14.81
CA GLU A 54 -8.37 4.17 -14.34
C GLU A 54 -7.39 4.41 -15.48
N ALA A 55 -7.53 3.70 -16.61
CA ALA A 55 -6.66 3.88 -17.78
C ALA A 55 -6.82 5.25 -18.48
N GLN A 56 -7.90 5.98 -18.19
CA GLN A 56 -8.13 7.35 -18.68
C GLN A 56 -7.51 8.41 -17.76
N ASP A 57 -7.26 8.06 -16.49
CA ASP A 57 -6.57 8.92 -15.56
C ASP A 57 -5.06 8.66 -15.63
N TYR A 58 -4.33 9.64 -16.16
CA TYR A 58 -2.87 9.55 -16.26
C TYR A 58 -2.21 9.30 -14.90
N GLU A 59 -2.70 9.94 -13.84
CA GLU A 59 -2.08 9.82 -12.53
C GLU A 59 -2.26 8.40 -11.97
N ALA A 60 -3.46 7.83 -12.13
CA ALA A 60 -3.72 6.43 -11.79
C ALA A 60 -2.80 5.47 -12.57
N VAL A 61 -2.62 5.70 -13.88
CA VAL A 61 -1.71 4.90 -14.72
C VAL A 61 -0.26 5.01 -14.22
N LYS A 62 0.21 6.22 -13.97
CA LYS A 62 1.58 6.48 -13.50
C LYS A 62 1.84 5.80 -12.16
N VAL A 63 0.94 5.98 -11.19
CA VAL A 63 1.05 5.35 -9.87
C VAL A 63 1.05 3.83 -9.98
N ALA A 64 0.17 3.24 -10.78
CA ALA A 64 0.10 1.79 -10.94
C ALA A 64 1.36 1.19 -11.59
N ILE A 65 1.92 1.87 -12.60
CA ILE A 65 3.18 1.46 -13.25
C ILE A 65 4.33 1.53 -12.25
N LEU A 66 4.50 2.67 -11.58
CA LEU A 66 5.57 2.88 -10.60
C LEU A 66 5.48 1.88 -9.43
N TYR A 67 4.27 1.65 -8.92
CA TYR A 67 4.00 0.63 -7.91
C TYR A 67 4.44 -0.76 -8.37
N ARG A 68 4.06 -1.15 -9.60
CA ARG A 68 4.41 -2.48 -10.13
C ARG A 68 5.88 -2.69 -10.38
N LEU A 69 6.62 -1.62 -10.60
CA LEU A 69 8.07 -1.64 -10.75
C LEU A 69 8.80 -1.54 -9.41
N GLU A 70 8.08 -1.56 -8.27
CA GLU A 70 8.64 -1.34 -6.94
C GLU A 70 9.37 0.02 -6.84
N ILE A 71 8.87 1.02 -7.57
CA ILE A 71 9.33 2.40 -7.54
C ILE A 71 8.27 3.20 -6.78
N SER A 72 8.24 3.01 -5.46
CA SER A 72 7.40 3.78 -4.54
C SER A 72 8.28 4.48 -3.51
N PRO A 73 7.79 5.54 -2.83
CA PRO A 73 8.58 6.20 -1.79
C PRO A 73 8.99 5.21 -0.68
N GLU A 74 8.12 4.24 -0.39
CA GLU A 74 8.43 3.13 0.51
C GLU A 74 9.59 2.28 0.02
N SER A 75 9.62 1.95 -1.27
CA SER A 75 10.68 1.14 -1.86
C SER A 75 12.02 1.87 -1.84
N HIS A 76 12.04 3.19 -2.08
CA HIS A 76 13.25 4.00 -1.93
C HIS A 76 13.70 4.10 -0.47
N ARG A 77 12.77 4.25 0.48
CA ARG A 77 13.06 4.21 1.93
C ARG A 77 13.72 2.90 2.33
N GLN A 78 13.11 1.78 1.97
CA GLN A 78 13.64 0.45 2.25
C GLN A 78 15.00 0.24 1.58
N ALA A 79 15.20 0.69 0.34
CA ALA A 79 16.50 0.60 -0.34
C ALA A 79 17.60 1.39 0.39
N PHE A 80 17.29 2.60 0.87
CA PHE A 80 18.22 3.42 1.67
C PHE A 80 18.62 2.71 2.97
N LEU A 81 17.67 2.09 3.68
CA LEU A 81 17.92 1.40 4.95
C LEU A 81 18.61 0.05 4.78
N ALA A 82 18.23 -0.69 3.74
CA ALA A 82 18.79 -2.00 3.39
C ALA A 82 20.21 -1.91 2.81
N GLN A 83 20.72 -0.69 2.58
CA GLN A 83 22.05 -0.42 2.03
C GLN A 83 23.17 -0.87 3.00
N LYS A 84 23.37 -2.19 3.11
CA LYS A 84 24.53 -2.81 3.73
C LYS A 84 25.68 -2.76 2.73
N SER A 85 26.53 -1.75 2.88
CA SER A 85 27.50 -1.42 1.83
C SER A 85 28.48 -2.56 1.52
N LYS A 86 28.54 -2.97 0.26
CA LYS A 86 29.72 -3.66 -0.30
C LYS A 86 30.89 -2.67 -0.45
N GLU A 87 30.58 -1.38 -0.60
CA GLU A 87 31.51 -0.23 -0.60
C GLU A 87 32.07 0.17 0.78
N ALA A 88 31.86 -0.58 1.86
CA ALA A 88 32.44 -0.27 3.18
C ALA A 88 33.98 -0.06 3.15
N ARG A 89 34.64 -0.54 2.09
CA ARG A 89 36.08 -0.37 1.84
C ARG A 89 36.48 1.03 1.35
N ARG A 90 35.55 1.89 0.94
CA ARG A 90 35.81 3.28 0.50
C ARG A 90 34.79 4.27 1.07
N PRO A 91 35.14 5.01 2.14
CA PRO A 91 34.22 5.94 2.82
C PRO A 91 33.55 6.98 1.91
N GLN A 92 34.28 7.48 0.92
CA GLN A 92 33.76 8.48 -0.03
C GLN A 92 32.67 7.90 -0.95
N GLY A 93 32.87 6.68 -1.45
CA GLY A 93 31.88 5.99 -2.28
C GLY A 93 30.62 5.64 -1.48
N LEU A 94 30.80 5.23 -0.22
CA LEU A 94 29.68 4.99 0.69
C LEU A 94 28.85 6.26 0.90
N LEU A 95 29.49 7.39 1.26
CA LEU A 95 28.76 8.64 1.48
C LEU A 95 28.04 9.12 0.22
N GLN A 96 28.66 8.99 -0.96
CA GLN A 96 28.00 9.36 -2.21
C GLN A 96 26.78 8.47 -2.49
N SER A 97 26.93 7.15 -2.37
CA SER A 97 25.81 6.22 -2.58
C SER A 97 24.65 6.45 -1.59
N LEU A 98 24.95 6.81 -0.33
CA LEU A 98 23.91 7.16 0.65
C LEU A 98 23.19 8.46 0.26
N ARG A 99 23.93 9.47 -0.25
CA ARG A 99 23.32 10.72 -0.74
C ARG A 99 22.41 10.46 -1.94
N ASP A 100 22.85 9.64 -2.88
CA ASP A 100 22.07 9.32 -4.08
C ASP A 100 20.78 8.57 -3.70
N SER A 101 20.86 7.58 -2.81
CA SER A 101 19.68 6.86 -2.30
C SER A 101 18.75 7.76 -1.48
N LEU A 102 19.30 8.64 -0.63
CA LEU A 102 18.51 9.61 0.12
C LEU A 102 17.79 10.59 -0.81
N GLN A 103 18.42 11.03 -1.88
CA GLN A 103 17.81 11.92 -2.86
C GLN A 103 16.66 11.25 -3.64
N LYS A 104 16.71 9.94 -3.85
CA LYS A 104 15.60 9.18 -4.42
C LYS A 104 14.44 9.02 -3.45
N TRP A 105 14.71 8.80 -2.16
CA TRP A 105 13.67 8.72 -1.14
C TRP A 105 13.04 10.09 -0.83
N LEU A 106 13.87 11.12 -0.65
CA LEU A 106 13.48 12.49 -0.32
C LEU A 106 14.05 13.50 -1.33
N PRO A 107 13.48 13.59 -2.54
CA PRO A 107 13.89 14.56 -3.55
C PRO A 107 13.85 16.00 -3.03
N ALA A 108 14.98 16.71 -3.21
CA ALA A 108 15.10 18.10 -2.81
C ALA A 108 14.02 18.98 -3.48
N GLY A 109 13.40 19.87 -2.71
CA GLY A 109 12.39 20.81 -3.20
C GLY A 109 10.98 20.23 -3.38
N LYS A 110 10.78 18.92 -3.19
CA LYS A 110 9.43 18.30 -3.18
C LYS A 110 8.86 18.12 -1.78
N PHE A 111 9.70 18.18 -0.75
CA PHE A 111 9.34 17.93 0.64
C PHE A 111 9.61 19.16 1.50
N ASP A 112 8.63 19.58 2.29
CA ASP A 112 8.85 20.59 3.32
C ASP A 112 9.50 19.96 4.56
N ARG A 113 9.93 20.81 5.50
CA ARG A 113 10.58 20.36 6.74
C ARG A 113 9.66 19.43 7.57
N VAL A 114 8.36 19.69 7.58
CA VAL A 114 7.38 18.92 8.36
C VAL A 114 7.28 17.51 7.79
N VAL A 115 7.17 17.37 6.47
CA VAL A 115 7.09 16.06 5.83
C VAL A 115 8.39 15.28 6.04
N VAL A 116 9.57 15.90 5.94
CA VAL A 116 10.84 15.20 6.24
C VAL A 116 10.88 14.68 7.68
N LEU A 117 10.43 15.49 8.65
CA LEU A 117 10.36 15.05 10.05
C LEU A 117 9.35 13.91 10.23
N ASP A 118 8.21 13.96 9.54
CA ASP A 118 7.21 12.89 9.56
C ASP A 118 7.77 11.59 8.98
N GLN A 119 8.56 11.63 7.90
CA GLN A 119 9.20 10.44 7.32
C GLN A 119 10.19 9.78 8.29
N ILE A 120 10.97 10.59 9.03
CA ILE A 120 11.88 10.07 10.07
C ILE A 120 11.09 9.47 11.23
N LEU A 121 10.01 10.14 11.67
CA LEU A 121 9.14 9.64 12.73
C LEU A 121 8.45 8.33 12.32
N LEU A 122 7.93 8.28 11.10
CA LEU A 122 7.30 7.11 10.50
C LEU A 122 8.26 5.91 10.48
N GLU A 123 9.52 6.14 10.10
CA GLU A 123 10.54 5.09 10.14
C GLU A 123 10.73 4.52 11.55
N GLN A 124 10.96 5.41 12.53
CA GLN A 124 11.12 4.99 13.92
C GLN A 124 9.87 4.25 14.42
N PHE A 125 8.68 4.76 14.11
CA PHE A 125 7.42 4.16 14.53
C PHE A 125 7.26 2.74 13.97
N LEU A 126 7.54 2.55 12.68
CA LEU A 126 7.44 1.25 12.03
C LEU A 126 8.46 0.23 12.55
N TRP A 127 9.63 0.69 13.00
CA TRP A 127 10.63 -0.16 13.64
C TRP A 127 10.18 -0.65 15.03
N ASP A 128 9.43 0.18 15.76
CA ASP A 128 8.97 -0.11 17.11
C ASP A 128 7.63 -0.89 17.16
N LEU A 129 6.95 -1.08 16.02
CA LEU A 129 5.73 -1.88 15.94
C LEU A 129 5.99 -3.38 16.16
N GLU A 130 5.01 -4.08 16.74
CA GLU A 130 5.03 -5.55 16.79
C GLU A 130 5.03 -6.16 15.38
N GLU A 131 5.74 -7.28 15.21
CA GLU A 131 6.03 -7.90 13.90
C GLU A 131 4.78 -8.14 13.04
N ASP A 132 3.68 -8.61 13.63
CA ASP A 132 2.44 -8.86 12.90
C ASP A 132 1.76 -7.57 12.43
N THR A 133 1.82 -6.52 13.25
CA THR A 133 1.32 -5.19 12.90
C THR A 133 2.19 -4.57 11.81
N GLN A 134 3.52 -4.69 11.93
CA GLN A 134 4.48 -4.22 10.94
C GLN A 134 4.23 -4.85 9.57
N LYS A 135 4.13 -6.20 9.51
CA LYS A 135 3.80 -6.93 8.27
C LYS A 135 2.48 -6.51 7.68
N TRP A 136 1.50 -6.17 8.51
CA TRP A 136 0.19 -5.78 8.04
C TRP A 136 0.18 -4.35 7.48
N VAL A 137 0.81 -3.39 8.17
CA VAL A 137 0.96 -2.01 7.67
C VAL A 137 1.80 -1.96 6.39
N GLN A 138 2.89 -2.73 6.29
CA GLN A 138 3.77 -2.76 5.11
C GLN A 138 3.04 -3.19 3.83
N ARG A 139 1.94 -3.96 3.92
CA ARG A 139 1.13 -4.34 2.76
C ARG A 139 0.32 -3.18 2.18
N HIS A 140 0.20 -2.08 2.90
CA HIS A 140 -0.65 -0.94 2.53
C HIS A 140 0.14 0.30 2.08
N GLN A 141 1.48 0.24 2.05
CA GLN A 141 2.39 1.28 1.51
C GLN A 141 2.04 2.71 1.91
N LEU A 142 1.66 2.90 3.18
CA LEU A 142 1.26 4.20 3.72
C LEU A 142 2.43 5.16 3.80
N GLN A 143 2.15 6.46 3.68
CA GLN A 143 3.15 7.49 3.45
C GLN A 143 3.32 8.46 4.61
N THR A 144 2.40 8.44 5.60
CA THR A 144 2.48 9.34 6.76
C THR A 144 2.37 8.58 8.08
N SER A 145 2.93 9.16 9.15
CA SER A 145 2.84 8.57 10.48
C SER A 145 1.39 8.45 10.98
N GLU A 146 0.52 9.40 10.63
CA GLU A 146 -0.89 9.43 11.02
C GLU A 146 -1.70 8.32 10.32
N GLU A 147 -1.49 8.11 9.02
CA GLU A 147 -2.10 7.00 8.29
C GLU A 147 -1.72 5.66 8.92
N VAL A 148 -0.43 5.47 9.21
CA VAL A 148 0.07 4.23 9.82
C VAL A 148 -0.49 4.04 11.22
N LEU A 149 -0.60 5.10 12.03
CA LEU A 149 -1.22 5.03 13.34
C LEU A 149 -2.69 4.58 13.26
N CYS A 150 -3.48 5.22 12.39
CA CYS A 150 -4.89 4.90 12.20
C CYS A 150 -5.06 3.42 11.81
N LEU A 151 -4.24 2.99 10.87
CA LEU A 151 -4.24 1.64 10.36
C LEU A 151 -3.85 0.64 11.47
N ALA A 152 -2.71 0.83 12.14
CA ALA A 152 -2.22 -0.03 13.23
C ALA A 152 -3.23 -0.14 14.39
N ALA A 153 -3.90 0.96 14.74
CA ALA A 153 -4.96 0.97 15.74
C ALA A 153 -6.16 0.10 15.33
N ALA A 154 -6.55 0.12 14.05
CA ALA A 154 -7.63 -0.73 13.54
C ALA A 154 -7.26 -2.23 13.63
N PHE A 155 -6.01 -2.59 13.30
CA PHE A 155 -5.54 -3.98 13.40
C PHE A 155 -5.52 -4.47 14.84
N THR A 156 -4.93 -3.72 15.76
CA THR A 156 -4.85 -4.10 17.19
C THR A 156 -6.23 -4.25 17.82
N ASN A 157 -7.19 -3.38 17.47
CA ASN A 157 -8.58 -3.54 17.93
C ASN A 157 -9.22 -4.82 17.39
N SER A 158 -8.99 -5.16 16.13
CA SER A 158 -9.52 -6.40 15.53
C SER A 158 -8.92 -7.67 16.17
N GLU A 159 -7.65 -7.65 16.54
CA GLU A 159 -6.99 -8.78 17.22
C GLU A 159 -7.47 -8.92 18.66
N LYS A 160 -7.72 -7.81 19.37
CA LYS A 160 -8.35 -7.82 20.70
C LYS A 160 -9.75 -8.42 20.67
N GLU A 161 -10.56 -8.11 19.66
CA GLU A 161 -11.90 -8.70 19.50
C GLU A 161 -11.82 -10.22 19.21
N ARG A 162 -10.84 -10.65 18.43
CA ARG A 162 -10.58 -12.08 18.14
C ARG A 162 -10.05 -12.85 19.35
N GLY A 163 -9.24 -12.20 20.19
CA GLY A 163 -8.72 -12.76 21.44
C GLY A 163 -9.79 -12.85 22.53
N SER A 164 -10.66 -11.84 22.63
CA SER A 164 -11.74 -11.77 23.63
C SER A 164 -12.87 -12.78 23.37
N GLY A 165 -13.04 -13.26 22.13
CA GLY A 165 -14.00 -14.30 21.76
C GLY A 165 -13.71 -15.72 22.29
N ARG A 166 -12.59 -15.95 22.98
CA ARG A 166 -12.22 -17.28 23.56
C ARG A 166 -12.41 -17.38 25.08
N GLY A 167 -13.10 -16.43 25.70
CA GLY A 167 -13.14 -16.26 27.16
C GLY A 167 -14.48 -16.43 27.89
N LEU A 168 -15.53 -17.02 27.28
CA LEU A 168 -16.78 -17.30 27.99
C LEU A 168 -17.14 -18.79 27.91
N ARG A 169 -16.43 -19.62 28.69
CA ARG A 169 -17.01 -20.89 29.18
C ARG A 169 -17.94 -20.54 30.32
N THR A 170 -19.23 -20.42 30.02
CA THR A 170 -20.26 -20.52 31.06
C THR A 170 -20.26 -21.96 31.60
N PRO A 171 -20.17 -22.18 32.92
CA PRO A 171 -20.43 -23.49 33.50
C PRO A 171 -21.90 -23.84 33.30
N LYS A 172 -22.17 -24.93 32.57
CA LYS A 172 -23.48 -25.59 32.51
C LYS A 172 -23.46 -26.75 33.48
N GLU A 173 -24.45 -26.80 34.37
CA GLU A 173 -25.16 -27.99 34.91
C GLU A 173 -26.11 -27.45 36.00
N ASN A 174 -27.41 -27.76 36.09
CA ASN A 174 -28.15 -28.94 35.65
C ASN A 174 -29.62 -28.63 35.29
N LEU A 175 -30.20 -29.56 34.53
CA LEU A 175 -31.56 -29.61 34.01
C LEU A 175 -32.64 -29.74 35.09
N VAL A 176 -33.81 -29.15 34.84
CA VAL A 176 -35.12 -29.82 34.98
C VAL A 176 -36.01 -29.40 33.79
N GLN A 177 -36.67 -30.38 33.17
CA GLN A 177 -37.56 -30.28 32.01
C GLN A 177 -39.01 -29.90 32.38
N GLU A 178 -39.80 -29.67 31.33
CA GLU A 178 -41.25 -29.42 31.22
C GLU A 178 -41.59 -27.93 31.10
N GLY A 179 -42.35 -27.45 30.13
CA GLY A 179 -43.04 -28.00 28.96
C GLY A 179 -43.70 -26.83 28.22
N GLU A 180 -44.23 -27.11 27.03
CA GLU A 180 -45.18 -26.26 26.26
C GLU A 180 -44.66 -25.10 25.37
N ARG A 181 -44.65 -25.42 24.07
CA ARG A 181 -45.18 -24.65 22.91
C ARG A 181 -45.35 -23.14 23.07
N ARG A 182 -44.60 -22.37 22.28
CA ARG A 182 -45.12 -21.47 21.20
C ARG A 182 -43.99 -20.63 20.57
N SER A 183 -44.08 -20.50 19.24
CA SER A 183 -43.73 -19.33 18.43
C SER A 183 -42.29 -18.78 18.51
N GLY A 184 -41.50 -19.04 17.47
CA GLY A 184 -40.16 -18.47 17.31
C GLY A 184 -40.16 -16.97 16.99
N PRO A 185 -39.08 -16.24 17.33
CA PRO A 185 -38.79 -14.94 16.75
C PRO A 185 -37.58 -15.00 15.80
N LYS A 186 -37.71 -14.18 14.76
CA LYS A 186 -36.81 -13.96 13.63
C LYS A 186 -35.37 -13.72 14.07
N ARG A 187 -34.38 -14.41 13.45
CA ARG A 187 -32.96 -14.02 13.56
C ARG A 187 -32.79 -12.67 12.89
N GLY A 188 -32.60 -11.64 13.70
CA GLY A 188 -32.09 -10.36 13.24
C GLY A 188 -30.71 -10.57 12.63
N SER A 189 -30.53 -10.03 11.42
CA SER A 189 -29.25 -9.87 10.75
C SER A 189 -28.25 -9.16 11.66
N PRO A 190 -27.00 -9.66 11.83
CA PRO A 190 -25.94 -8.90 12.48
C PRO A 190 -25.65 -7.67 11.61
N LYS A 191 -26.10 -6.50 12.06
CA LYS A 191 -25.71 -5.23 11.46
C LYS A 191 -24.26 -4.98 11.86
N GLY A 192 -23.39 -4.74 10.87
CA GLY A 192 -22.02 -4.29 11.09
C GLY A 192 -20.91 -5.22 10.57
N VAL A 193 -21.22 -6.35 9.94
CA VAL A 193 -20.18 -7.24 9.41
C VAL A 193 -20.01 -7.08 7.90
N VAL A 194 -18.77 -6.76 7.50
CA VAL A 194 -18.32 -6.55 6.12
C VAL A 194 -17.65 -7.83 5.61
N CYS A 195 -18.02 -8.29 4.42
CA CYS A 195 -17.43 -9.48 3.81
C CYS A 195 -16.01 -9.21 3.28
N TYR A 196 -15.01 -9.92 3.80
CA TYR A 196 -13.58 -9.77 3.44
C TYR A 196 -13.21 -10.00 1.97
N ARG A 197 -14.12 -10.48 1.12
CA ARG A 197 -13.85 -10.74 -0.31
C ARG A 197 -14.50 -9.73 -1.25
N CYS A 198 -15.58 -9.08 -0.84
CA CYS A 198 -16.36 -8.20 -1.72
C CYS A 198 -16.82 -6.90 -1.06
N GLU A 199 -16.43 -6.66 0.19
CA GLU A 199 -16.62 -5.42 0.95
C GLU A 199 -18.09 -4.96 1.11
N ARG A 200 -19.05 -5.83 0.80
CA ARG A 200 -20.48 -5.57 1.00
C ARG A 200 -20.93 -6.00 2.40
N MET A 201 -21.85 -5.23 2.98
CA MET A 201 -22.46 -5.53 4.27
C MET A 201 -23.47 -6.69 4.18
N GLY A 202 -23.53 -7.52 5.22
CA GLY A 202 -24.67 -8.44 5.44
C GLY A 202 -24.37 -9.94 5.35
N HIS A 203 -23.11 -10.35 5.17
CA HIS A 203 -22.72 -11.76 5.24
C HIS A 203 -21.24 -11.94 5.61
N ILE A 204 -20.90 -13.12 6.14
CA ILE A 204 -19.53 -13.56 6.44
C ILE A 204 -19.27 -14.78 5.56
N SER A 205 -18.25 -14.73 4.70
CA SER A 205 -17.84 -15.90 3.92
C SER A 205 -17.03 -16.84 4.83
N GLN A 206 -17.54 -18.04 5.08
CA GLN A 206 -16.78 -19.12 5.73
C GLN A 206 -15.81 -19.71 4.69
N ARG A 207 -14.51 -19.77 5.03
CA ARG A 207 -13.54 -20.57 4.27
C ARG A 207 -13.67 -22.04 4.67
N LEU A 208 -13.80 -22.90 3.67
CA LEU A 208 -13.44 -24.32 3.73
C LEU A 208 -11.92 -24.45 3.91
#